data_AF-A0A7V3CFQ5-F1
#
_entry.id   AF-A0A7V3CFQ5-F1
#
_cell.length_a   1.000
_cell.length_b   1.000
_cell.length_c   1.000
_cell.angle_alpha   90.00
_cell.angle_beta   90.00
_cell.angle_gamma   90.00
#
_symmetry.space_group_name_H-M   'P 1'
#
loop_
_entity.id
_entity.type
_entity.pdbx_description
1 polymer ?
#
loop_
_entity_poly.entity_id
_entity_poly.type
_entity_poly.pdbx_seq_one_letter_code
_entity_poly.pdbx_strand_id
1 'polypeptide(L)'
;DYHDVLGEKLRDFQAWLRARRPEVACYAGVDAAPILEKAWAEQAGLGWLGKHTNIIHPERGSYFFLAVLLTNLEWLPDAPEADRCGTCTRCIEVCPTRAIVAPYQLDARLCISYLTIELKGPIPRELRPLIGNRIFGCDDCQEVCPWNRFSRPTAEGNFYPRKGVRNQPLVSFLGLGERGFKERFAGSAILRAKRRGFLRNVCVAIGNSERPELAEALVPALSDAEPLVRGHAAWAYARLLGAAARPALERSLATESDPWVTEELTAALAG
;
A
#
# COMPACT_ATOMS: atom_id res chain seq x y z
N ASP A 1 0.42 -8.53 -12.10
CA ASP A 1 0.06 -8.52 -10.66
C ASP A 1 0.65 -9.78 -10.00
N TYR A 2 1.00 -9.77 -8.71
CA TYR A 2 1.47 -11.01 -8.05
C TYR A 2 0.35 -12.04 -7.92
N HIS A 3 -0.90 -11.59 -7.83
CA HIS A 3 -2.08 -12.46 -7.84
C HIS A 3 -2.11 -13.36 -9.08
N ASP A 4 -1.86 -12.78 -10.26
CA ASP A 4 -1.88 -13.52 -11.53
C ASP A 4 -0.69 -14.48 -11.62
N VAL A 5 0.51 -14.00 -11.31
CA VAL A 5 1.75 -14.77 -11.42
C VAL A 5 1.76 -15.97 -10.47
N LEU A 6 1.39 -15.77 -9.20
CA LEU A 6 1.31 -16.86 -8.24
C LEU A 6 0.10 -17.76 -8.51
N GLY A 7 -1.03 -17.18 -8.96
CA GLY A 7 -2.21 -17.94 -9.34
C GLY A 7 -1.94 -18.92 -10.48
N GLU A 8 -1.15 -18.53 -11.48
CA GLU A 8 -0.71 -19.42 -12.55
C GLU A 8 0.16 -20.56 -12.02
N LYS A 9 1.19 -20.24 -11.23
CA LYS A 9 2.07 -21.26 -10.62
C LYS A 9 1.29 -22.25 -9.74
N LEU A 10 0.29 -21.79 -9.00
CA LEU A 10 -0.59 -22.66 -8.21
C LEU A 10 -1.46 -23.56 -9.09
N ARG A 11 -2.01 -23.06 -10.21
CA ARG A 11 -2.79 -23.88 -11.16
C ARG A 11 -1.93 -24.98 -11.78
N ASP A 12 -0.70 -24.66 -12.17
CA ASP A 12 0.24 -25.64 -12.71
C ASP A 12 0.58 -26.72 -11.69
N PHE A 13 0.82 -26.32 -10.43
CA PHE A 13 1.09 -27.25 -9.34
C PHE A 13 -0.13 -28.14 -9.02
N GLN A 14 -1.34 -27.58 -9.03
CA GLN A 14 -2.58 -28.34 -8.89
C GLN A 14 -2.77 -29.37 -10.00
N ALA A 15 -2.51 -28.98 -11.26
CA ALA A 15 -2.59 -29.90 -12.39
C ALA A 15 -1.57 -31.05 -12.26
N TRP A 16 -0.34 -30.72 -11.85
CA TRP A 16 0.71 -31.70 -11.59
C TRP A 16 0.34 -32.70 -10.48
N LEU A 17 -0.30 -32.23 -9.40
CA LEU A 17 -0.82 -33.07 -8.31
C LEU A 17 -1.95 -33.99 -8.78
N ARG A 18 -2.95 -33.44 -9.46
CA ARG A 18 -4.11 -34.20 -9.97
C ARG A 18 -3.73 -35.29 -10.95
N ALA A 19 -2.68 -35.08 -11.74
CA ALA A 19 -2.14 -36.11 -12.63
C ALA A 19 -1.58 -37.34 -11.88
N ARG A 20 -1.23 -37.21 -10.59
CA ARG A 20 -0.65 -38.27 -9.74
C ARG A 20 -1.61 -38.81 -8.68
N ARG A 21 -2.57 -38.00 -8.28
CA ARG A 21 -3.62 -38.28 -7.30
C ARG A 21 -4.93 -37.71 -7.83
N PRO A 22 -5.64 -38.42 -8.74
CA PRO A 22 -6.86 -37.91 -9.36
C PRO A 22 -7.95 -37.48 -8.38
N GLU A 23 -7.95 -38.07 -7.18
CA GLU A 23 -8.86 -37.81 -6.07
C GLU A 23 -8.48 -36.59 -5.20
N VAL A 24 -7.36 -35.93 -5.49
CA VAL A 24 -6.89 -34.79 -4.68
C VAL A 24 -7.85 -33.60 -4.77
N ALA A 25 -8.33 -33.17 -3.62
CA ALA A 25 -9.02 -31.91 -3.46
C ALA A 25 -7.98 -30.82 -3.14
N CYS A 26 -8.07 -29.68 -3.82
CA CYS A 26 -7.17 -28.55 -3.60
C CYS A 26 -7.95 -27.24 -3.53
N TYR A 27 -7.51 -26.33 -2.65
CA TYR A 27 -7.97 -24.94 -2.59
C TYR A 27 -6.76 -24.01 -2.55
N ALA A 28 -6.62 -23.19 -3.59
CA ALA A 28 -5.50 -22.25 -3.76
C ALA A 28 -5.86 -20.87 -3.23
N GLY A 29 -4.91 -20.19 -2.57
CA GLY A 29 -5.06 -18.84 -2.06
C GLY A 29 -3.84 -17.97 -2.34
N VAL A 30 -4.10 -16.73 -2.74
CA VAL A 30 -3.10 -15.67 -2.91
C VAL A 30 -3.75 -14.35 -2.47
N ASP A 31 -3.55 -13.95 -1.20
CA ASP A 31 -3.94 -12.66 -0.57
C ASP A 31 -5.45 -12.38 -0.46
N ALA A 32 -6.23 -12.71 -1.50
CA ALA A 32 -7.66 -12.49 -1.57
C ALA A 32 -8.49 -13.68 -1.03
N ALA A 33 -7.84 -14.80 -0.68
CA ALA A 33 -8.51 -15.95 -0.10
C ALA A 33 -8.75 -15.72 1.41
N PRO A 34 -9.79 -16.33 2.02
CA PRO A 34 -10.03 -16.25 3.46
C PRO A 34 -9.04 -17.14 4.24
N ILE A 35 -7.74 -16.99 3.98
CA ILE A 35 -6.65 -17.75 4.58
C ILE A 35 -5.62 -16.74 5.09
N LEU A 36 -5.08 -16.98 6.29
CA LEU A 36 -3.99 -16.17 6.83
C LEU A 36 -2.64 -16.73 6.37
N GLU A 37 -2.18 -16.38 5.17
CA GLU A 37 -0.99 -17.01 4.55
C GLU A 37 0.27 -16.87 5.40
N LYS A 38 0.42 -15.76 6.13
CA LYS A 38 1.58 -15.53 7.00
C LYS A 38 1.66 -16.58 8.13
N ALA A 39 0.53 -16.92 8.75
CA ALA A 39 0.50 -17.93 9.80
C ALA A 39 0.86 -19.32 9.26
N TRP A 40 0.36 -19.67 8.07
CA TRP A 40 0.71 -20.93 7.42
C TRP A 40 2.15 -20.97 6.94
N ALA A 41 2.70 -19.86 6.45
CA ALA A 41 4.10 -19.77 6.05
C ALA A 41 5.06 -19.98 7.23
N GLU A 42 4.72 -19.44 8.41
CA GLU A 42 5.48 -19.68 9.64
C GLU A 42 5.43 -21.15 10.05
N GLN A 43 4.23 -21.75 10.09
CA GLN A 43 4.06 -23.17 10.44
C GLN A 43 4.72 -24.12 9.44
N ALA A 44 4.75 -23.76 8.16
CA ALA A 44 5.39 -24.54 7.10
C ALA A 44 6.91 -24.33 7.01
N GLY A 45 7.54 -23.68 8.00
CA GLY A 45 8.99 -23.50 8.04
C GLY A 45 9.56 -22.57 6.96
N LEU A 46 8.72 -21.76 6.28
CA LEU A 46 9.19 -20.83 5.25
C LEU A 46 10.02 -19.67 5.84
N GLY A 47 9.83 -19.40 7.13
CA GLY A 47 10.48 -18.33 7.86
C GLY A 47 9.83 -18.11 9.22
N TRP A 48 10.24 -17.05 9.91
CA TRP A 48 9.62 -16.62 11.16
C TRP A 48 8.87 -15.30 10.96
N LEU A 49 7.87 -15.04 11.80
CA LEU A 49 7.20 -13.74 11.81
C LEU A 49 8.14 -12.66 12.36
N GLY A 50 8.47 -11.65 11.57
CA GLY A 50 9.23 -10.50 12.05
C GLY A 50 8.40 -9.60 12.97
N LYS A 51 9.05 -8.79 13.82
CA LYS A 51 8.33 -7.81 14.68
C LYS A 51 7.48 -6.80 13.88
N HIS A 52 7.78 -6.60 12.60
CA HIS A 52 6.98 -5.82 11.64
C HIS A 52 5.86 -6.63 10.96
N THR A 53 5.53 -7.82 11.48
CA THR A 53 4.43 -8.71 11.03
C THR A 53 4.53 -9.25 9.60
N ASN A 54 5.71 -9.24 8.96
CA ASN A 54 5.95 -9.96 7.70
C ASN A 54 6.83 -11.17 7.96
N ILE A 55 6.69 -12.20 7.13
CA ILE A 55 7.55 -13.38 7.18
C ILE A 55 8.94 -13.02 6.69
N ILE A 56 9.95 -13.51 7.41
CA ILE A 56 11.35 -13.35 7.07
C ILE A 56 11.93 -14.74 6.79
N HIS A 57 12.39 -14.94 5.57
CA HIS A 57 13.12 -16.13 5.17
C HIS A 57 14.62 -15.93 5.48
N PRO A 58 15.32 -16.92 6.07
CA PRO A 58 16.69 -16.77 6.53
C PRO A 58 17.68 -16.36 5.43
N GLU A 59 17.46 -16.83 4.20
CA GLU A 59 18.34 -16.56 3.06
C GLU A 59 17.79 -15.56 2.03
N ARG A 60 16.57 -15.04 2.23
CA ARG A 60 15.89 -14.21 1.22
C ARG A 60 15.29 -12.92 1.79
N GLY A 61 15.40 -12.70 3.11
CA GLY A 61 14.76 -11.57 3.76
C GLY A 61 13.24 -11.68 3.69
N SER A 62 12.55 -10.57 3.48
CA SER A 62 11.09 -10.45 3.49
C SER A 62 10.50 -9.98 2.14
N TYR A 63 11.33 -9.79 1.12
CA TYR A 63 10.90 -9.35 -0.22
C TYR A 63 10.47 -10.52 -1.10
N PHE A 64 9.40 -11.20 -0.70
CA PHE A 64 8.77 -12.26 -1.47
C PHE A 64 7.26 -12.25 -1.26
N PHE A 65 6.53 -12.85 -2.20
CA PHE A 65 5.09 -13.01 -2.11
C PHE A 65 4.74 -14.39 -1.54
N LEU A 66 3.59 -14.47 -0.86
CA LEU A 66 3.06 -15.72 -0.30
C LEU A 66 1.92 -16.25 -1.17
N ALA A 67 1.85 -17.57 -1.25
CA ALA A 67 0.78 -18.34 -1.85
C ALA A 67 0.57 -19.59 -1.01
N VAL A 68 -0.68 -20.04 -0.91
CA VAL A 68 -1.05 -21.23 -0.13
C VAL A 68 -1.85 -22.20 -1.01
N LEU A 69 -1.60 -23.50 -0.82
CA LEU A 69 -2.40 -24.56 -1.40
C LEU A 69 -2.87 -25.50 -0.29
N LEU A 70 -4.14 -25.44 0.05
CA LEU A 70 -4.76 -26.43 0.92
C LEU A 70 -5.06 -27.69 0.12
N THR A 71 -4.87 -28.86 0.73
CA THR A 71 -5.14 -30.16 0.11
C THR A 71 -5.63 -31.16 1.15
N ASN A 72 -6.39 -32.17 0.71
CA ASN A 72 -6.80 -33.31 1.54
C ASN A 72 -5.72 -34.40 1.66
N LEU A 73 -4.53 -34.18 1.11
CA LEU A 73 -3.40 -35.09 1.26
C LEU A 73 -2.77 -34.94 2.64
N GLU A 74 -2.36 -36.07 3.22
CA GLU A 74 -1.55 -36.09 4.44
C GLU A 74 -0.08 -35.87 4.08
N TRP A 75 0.53 -34.86 4.69
CA TRP A 75 1.95 -34.54 4.56
C TRP A 75 2.62 -34.61 5.91
N LEU A 76 3.90 -34.99 5.93
CA LEU A 76 4.73 -34.74 7.10
C LEU A 76 4.96 -33.23 7.20
N PRO A 77 4.55 -32.55 8.28
CA PRO A 77 4.76 -31.11 8.40
C PRO A 77 6.25 -30.80 8.60
N ASP A 78 6.69 -29.70 8.00
CA ASP A 78 7.99 -29.12 8.28
C ASP A 78 8.03 -28.51 9.69
N ALA A 79 9.23 -28.30 10.22
CA ALA A 79 9.41 -27.61 11.49
C ALA A 79 9.42 -26.08 11.28
N PRO A 80 8.74 -25.30 12.13
CA PRO A 80 8.83 -23.85 12.10
C PRO A 80 10.26 -23.35 12.31
N GLU A 81 10.60 -22.24 11.65
CA GLU A 81 11.88 -21.57 11.85
C GLU A 81 11.91 -20.84 13.20
N ALA A 82 13.09 -20.81 13.83
CA ALA A 82 13.28 -20.05 15.07
C ALA A 82 13.22 -18.54 14.82
N ASP A 83 12.64 -17.78 15.76
CA ASP A 83 12.68 -16.31 15.73
C ASP A 83 14.13 -15.80 15.79
N ARG A 84 14.50 -14.92 14.85
CA ARG A 84 15.83 -14.31 14.78
C ARG A 84 15.81 -12.78 14.83
N CYS A 85 14.72 -12.18 15.30
CA CYS A 85 14.63 -10.76 15.58
C CYS A 85 15.41 -10.37 16.84
N GLY A 86 15.42 -11.22 17.87
CA GLY A 86 16.11 -10.96 19.13
C GLY A 86 15.71 -9.62 19.75
N THR A 87 16.69 -8.82 20.17
CA THR A 87 16.45 -7.49 20.77
C THR A 87 16.23 -6.37 19.75
N CYS A 88 16.30 -6.64 18.45
CA CYS A 88 16.16 -5.61 17.41
C CYS A 88 14.78 -4.92 17.45
N THR A 89 14.77 -3.59 17.31
CA THR A 89 13.57 -2.72 17.33
C THR A 89 13.48 -1.78 16.12
N ARG A 90 14.42 -1.88 15.15
CA ARG A 90 14.56 -0.94 14.03
C ARG A 90 13.25 -0.64 13.28
N CYS A 91 12.48 -1.68 12.99
CA CYS A 91 11.22 -1.54 12.26
C CYS A 91 10.14 -0.79 13.05
N ILE A 92 10.12 -0.95 14.38
CA ILE A 92 9.21 -0.25 15.30
C ILE A 92 9.63 1.22 15.41
N GLU A 93 10.93 1.47 15.48
CA GLU A 93 11.51 2.80 15.62
C GLU A 93 11.31 3.66 14.37
N VAL A 94 11.49 3.09 13.18
CA VAL A 94 11.37 3.83 11.91
C VAL A 94 9.92 4.10 11.51
N CYS A 95 8.95 3.32 12.00
CA CYS A 95 7.56 3.40 11.53
C CYS A 95 6.99 4.82 11.75
N PRO A 96 6.70 5.60 10.67
CA PRO A 96 6.42 7.04 10.82
C PRO A 96 5.17 7.34 11.64
N THR A 97 4.17 6.46 11.56
CA THR A 97 2.88 6.58 12.25
C THR A 97 2.81 5.74 13.52
N ARG A 98 3.91 5.09 13.91
CA ARG A 98 3.96 4.14 15.05
C ARG A 98 2.90 3.04 14.97
N ALA A 99 2.61 2.58 13.76
CA ALA A 99 1.64 1.52 13.51
C ALA A 99 2.02 0.17 14.11
N ILE A 100 3.32 -0.11 14.30
CA ILE A 100 3.78 -1.29 15.04
C ILE A 100 3.78 -0.94 16.53
N VAL A 101 2.67 -1.24 17.20
CA VAL A 101 2.40 -0.81 18.59
C VAL A 101 3.15 -1.64 19.63
N ALA A 102 3.51 -2.88 19.26
CA ALA A 102 4.34 -3.79 20.03
C ALA A 102 4.98 -4.80 19.06
N PRO A 103 6.03 -5.55 19.47
CA PRO A 103 6.54 -6.66 18.68
C PRO A 103 5.40 -7.57 18.18
N TYR A 104 5.38 -7.83 16.87
CA TYR A 104 4.38 -8.69 16.20
C TYR A 104 2.94 -8.15 16.19
N GLN A 105 2.72 -6.92 16.66
CA GLN A 105 1.40 -6.29 16.73
C GLN A 105 1.36 -5.01 15.89
N LEU A 106 0.49 -4.99 14.88
CA LEU A 106 0.29 -3.87 13.96
C LEU A 106 -1.13 -3.33 14.10
N ASP A 107 -1.28 -2.03 14.35
CA ASP A 107 -2.55 -1.32 14.14
C ASP A 107 -2.66 -0.88 12.67
N ALA A 108 -3.47 -1.60 11.90
CA ALA A 108 -3.67 -1.32 10.48
C ALA A 108 -4.21 0.11 10.25
N ARG A 109 -4.98 0.69 11.18
CA ARG A 109 -5.55 2.03 11.03
C ARG A 109 -4.49 3.12 11.00
N LEU A 110 -3.30 2.85 11.53
CA LEU A 110 -2.13 3.73 11.51
C LEU A 110 -1.17 3.38 10.37
N CYS A 111 -1.20 2.16 9.84
CA CYS A 111 -0.24 1.68 8.86
C CYS A 111 -0.37 2.42 7.53
N ILE A 112 0.69 3.09 7.07
CA ILE A 112 0.69 3.82 5.79
C ILE A 112 0.31 2.92 4.61
N SER A 113 0.71 1.64 4.63
CA SER A 113 0.32 0.69 3.59
C SER A 113 -1.21 0.51 3.54
N TYR A 114 -1.86 0.29 4.69
CA TYR A 114 -3.33 0.24 4.77
C TYR A 114 -3.97 1.56 4.37
N LEU A 115 -3.47 2.69 4.89
CA LEU A 115 -4.00 4.02 4.59
C LEU A 115 -3.97 4.32 3.09
N THR A 116 -2.92 3.89 2.38
CA THR A 116 -2.75 4.20 0.95
C THR A 116 -3.39 3.16 0.03
N ILE A 117 -3.59 1.91 0.47
CA ILE A 117 -4.12 0.81 -0.36
C ILE A 117 -5.58 0.50 -0.06
N GLU A 118 -5.94 0.28 1.20
CA GLU A 118 -7.21 -0.34 1.61
C GLU A 118 -8.24 0.66 2.16
N LEU A 119 -7.78 1.76 2.75
CA LEU A 119 -8.68 2.79 3.28
C LEU A 119 -9.50 3.42 2.14
N LYS A 120 -10.83 3.23 2.19
CA LYS A 120 -11.77 3.79 1.19
C LYS A 120 -12.12 5.26 1.43
N GLY A 121 -11.93 5.74 2.66
CA GLY A 121 -12.33 7.07 3.12
C GLY A 121 -11.17 8.05 3.27
N PRO A 122 -11.37 9.13 4.04
CA PRO A 122 -10.35 10.15 4.25
C PRO A 122 -9.23 9.68 5.15
N ILE A 123 -7.99 10.09 4.83
CA ILE A 123 -6.87 9.92 5.74
C ILE A 123 -7.02 10.95 6.87
N PRO A 124 -6.96 10.53 8.16
CA PRO A 124 -7.02 11.46 9.29
C PRO A 124 -5.96 12.56 9.17
N ARG A 125 -6.34 13.81 9.47
CA ARG A 125 -5.52 15.01 9.21
C ARG A 125 -4.14 14.92 9.88
N GLU A 126 -4.10 14.39 11.09
CA GLU A 126 -2.91 14.18 11.91
C GLU A 126 -1.94 13.14 11.30
N LEU A 127 -2.43 12.21 10.49
CA LEU A 127 -1.59 11.19 9.83
C LEU A 127 -1.04 11.68 8.48
N ARG A 128 -1.68 12.66 7.82
CA ARG A 128 -1.29 13.13 6.48
C ARG A 128 0.18 13.59 6.41
N PRO A 129 0.73 14.40 7.36
CA PRO A 129 2.13 14.78 7.34
C PRO A 129 3.11 13.60 7.45
N LEU A 130 2.72 12.53 8.15
CA LEU A 130 3.58 11.37 8.44
C LEU A 130 3.72 10.43 7.24
N ILE A 131 2.86 10.55 6.23
CA ILE A 131 2.88 9.69 5.03
C ILE A 131 4.08 10.00 4.14
N GLY A 132 4.59 11.24 4.15
CA GLY A 132 5.65 11.68 3.24
C GLY A 132 5.18 11.64 1.79
N ASN A 133 6.01 11.07 0.90
CA ASN A 133 5.73 10.96 -0.54
C ASN A 133 5.13 9.61 -0.97
N ARG A 134 4.67 8.78 -0.03
CA ARG A 134 4.15 7.43 -0.31
C ARG A 134 2.75 7.50 -0.88
N ILE A 135 2.60 7.11 -2.15
CA ILE A 135 1.31 7.15 -2.86
C ILE A 135 0.62 5.78 -2.99
N PHE A 136 1.34 4.68 -2.73
CA PHE A 136 0.81 3.31 -2.71
C PHE A 136 1.77 2.39 -1.96
N GLY A 137 1.37 1.89 -0.80
CA GLY A 137 2.20 1.04 0.05
C GLY A 137 3.23 1.82 0.90
N CYS A 138 3.97 1.09 1.73
CA CYS A 138 5.07 1.59 2.55
C CYS A 138 6.03 0.45 2.88
N ASP A 139 7.31 0.64 2.57
CA ASP A 139 8.34 -0.38 2.76
C ASP A 139 9.28 -0.10 3.94
N ASP A 140 9.15 1.03 4.64
CA ASP A 140 10.09 1.50 5.67
C ASP A 140 10.47 0.43 6.70
N CYS A 141 9.47 -0.28 7.22
CA CYS A 141 9.66 -1.32 8.23
C CYS A 141 10.46 -2.53 7.71
N GLN A 142 10.39 -2.79 6.40
CA GLN A 142 11.18 -3.81 5.71
C GLN A 142 12.55 -3.24 5.31
N GLU A 143 12.64 -2.02 4.78
CA GLU A 143 13.91 -1.41 4.33
C GLU A 143 14.97 -1.37 5.45
N VAL A 144 14.55 -1.10 6.70
CA VAL A 144 15.48 -1.10 7.85
C VAL A 144 15.75 -2.49 8.45
N CYS A 145 15.05 -3.53 8.00
CA CYS A 145 15.17 -4.88 8.54
C CYS A 145 16.54 -5.48 8.18
N PRO A 146 17.39 -5.86 9.15
CA PRO A 146 18.74 -6.37 8.87
C PRO A 146 18.76 -7.63 7.99
N TRP A 147 17.68 -8.42 8.01
CA TRP A 147 17.56 -9.65 7.25
C TRP A 147 17.32 -9.41 5.76
N ASN A 148 16.89 -8.22 5.35
CA ASN A 148 16.73 -7.87 3.94
C ASN A 148 18.06 -7.67 3.20
N ARG A 149 19.20 -7.69 3.90
CA ARG A 149 20.52 -7.79 3.26
C ARG A 149 20.72 -9.11 2.50
N PHE A 150 19.95 -10.15 2.83
CA PHE A 150 20.00 -11.45 2.17
C PHE A 150 19.07 -11.53 0.95
N SER A 151 18.22 -10.52 0.74
CA SER A 151 17.29 -10.47 -0.39
C SER A 151 18.03 -10.45 -1.73
N ARG A 152 17.50 -11.17 -2.71
CA ARG A 152 18.05 -11.24 -4.07
C ARG A 152 17.00 -10.76 -5.08
N PRO A 153 17.40 -10.03 -6.14
CA PRO A 153 16.50 -9.70 -7.23
C PRO A 153 15.83 -10.95 -7.82
N THR A 154 14.56 -10.82 -8.18
CA THR A 154 13.80 -11.91 -8.80
C THR A 154 14.22 -12.13 -10.25
N ALA A 155 14.19 -13.39 -10.70
CA ALA A 155 14.28 -13.72 -12.13
C ALA A 155 12.92 -13.61 -12.86
N GLU A 156 11.81 -13.45 -12.10
CA GLU A 156 10.47 -13.32 -12.65
C GLU A 156 10.27 -11.94 -13.28
N GLY A 157 10.33 -11.90 -14.61
CA GLY A 157 10.24 -10.66 -15.39
C GLY A 157 8.94 -9.87 -15.15
N ASN A 158 7.85 -10.57 -14.84
CA ASN A 158 6.53 -9.98 -14.61
C ASN A 158 6.43 -9.13 -13.34
N PHE A 159 7.43 -9.19 -12.45
CA PHE A 159 7.51 -8.33 -11.27
C PHE A 159 8.28 -7.02 -11.53
N TYR A 160 8.93 -6.87 -12.68
CA TYR A 160 9.61 -5.62 -12.99
C TYR A 160 8.62 -4.49 -13.28
N PRO A 161 8.90 -3.26 -12.81
CA PRO A 161 8.08 -2.10 -13.12
C PRO A 161 8.00 -1.88 -14.64
N ARG A 162 6.78 -1.70 -15.16
CA ARG A 162 6.57 -1.31 -16.55
C ARG A 162 7.17 0.07 -16.83
N LYS A 163 7.58 0.28 -18.09
CA LYS A 163 8.09 1.57 -18.56
C LYS A 163 7.07 2.68 -18.30
N GLY A 164 7.51 3.83 -17.78
CA GLY A 164 6.66 4.99 -17.53
C GLY A 164 5.81 4.94 -16.25
N VAL A 165 6.00 3.93 -15.40
CA VAL A 165 5.38 3.86 -14.06
C VAL A 165 6.33 4.38 -12.98
N ARG A 166 7.62 4.05 -13.07
CA ARG A 166 8.63 4.47 -12.10
C ARG A 166 9.08 5.92 -12.35
N ASN A 167 9.46 6.61 -11.27
CA ASN A 167 10.06 7.95 -11.28
C ASN A 167 9.24 9.00 -12.05
N GLN A 168 7.91 8.94 -11.94
CA GLN A 168 7.02 9.92 -12.55
C GLN A 168 6.79 11.09 -11.58
N PRO A 169 6.74 12.35 -12.06
CA PRO A 169 6.37 13.48 -11.22
C PRO A 169 4.97 13.31 -10.63
N LEU A 170 4.78 13.61 -9.34
CA LEU A 170 3.48 13.47 -8.65
C LEU A 170 2.35 14.21 -9.38
N VAL A 171 2.64 15.43 -9.85
CA VAL A 171 1.68 16.27 -10.59
C VAL A 171 1.17 15.62 -11.87
N SER A 172 1.95 14.72 -12.50
CA SER A 172 1.55 14.02 -13.72
C SER A 172 0.36 13.06 -13.51
N PHE A 173 0.03 12.76 -12.24
CA PHE A 173 -1.07 11.88 -11.90
C PHE A 173 -2.40 12.60 -11.67
N LEU A 174 -2.39 13.89 -11.30
CA LEU A 174 -3.62 14.61 -10.93
C LEU A 174 -4.65 14.69 -12.05
N GLY A 175 -4.21 14.69 -13.32
CA GLY A 175 -5.08 14.69 -14.49
C GLY A 175 -5.68 13.32 -14.89
N LEU A 176 -5.36 12.24 -14.16
CA LEU A 176 -5.82 10.89 -14.53
C LEU A 176 -7.32 10.69 -14.29
N GLY A 177 -8.17 10.86 -15.30
CA GLY A 177 -9.57 10.40 -15.20
C GLY A 177 -9.70 8.88 -14.99
N GLU A 178 -10.91 8.38 -14.68
CA GLU A 178 -11.17 6.96 -14.36
C GLU A 178 -10.63 5.99 -15.42
N ARG A 179 -10.90 6.27 -16.70
CA ARG A 179 -10.40 5.46 -17.82
C ARG A 179 -8.88 5.47 -17.89
N GLY A 180 -8.27 6.65 -17.81
CA GLY A 180 -6.80 6.80 -17.87
C GLY A 180 -6.09 6.14 -16.70
N PHE A 181 -6.66 6.17 -15.50
CA PHE A 181 -6.16 5.45 -14.33
C PHE A 181 -6.17 3.93 -14.56
N LYS A 182 -7.30 3.38 -15.02
CA LYS A 182 -7.43 1.94 -15.31
C LYS A 182 -6.46 1.48 -16.39
N GLU A 183 -6.35 2.22 -17.49
CA GLU A 183 -5.42 1.91 -18.59
C GLU A 183 -3.97 1.96 -18.11
N ARG A 184 -3.59 3.01 -17.38
CA ARG A 184 -2.21 3.20 -16.91
C ARG A 184 -1.77 2.11 -15.92
N PHE A 185 -2.67 1.65 -15.06
CA PHE A 185 -2.36 0.70 -13.99
C PHE A 185 -2.93 -0.71 -14.23
N ALA A 186 -3.43 -1.00 -15.44
CA ALA A 186 -3.93 -2.32 -15.84
C ALA A 186 -2.93 -3.44 -15.49
N GLY A 187 -3.38 -4.52 -14.84
CA GLY A 187 -2.51 -5.64 -14.46
C GLY A 187 -1.55 -5.35 -13.30
N SER A 188 -1.81 -4.30 -12.51
CA SER A 188 -1.05 -3.98 -11.29
C SER A 188 -1.95 -3.85 -10.07
N ALA A 189 -1.38 -4.18 -8.90
CA ALA A 189 -2.07 -4.07 -7.62
C ALA A 189 -2.52 -2.62 -7.28
N ILE A 190 -1.95 -1.60 -7.95
CA ILE A 190 -2.32 -0.18 -7.77
C ILE A 190 -3.82 0.05 -8.00
N LEU A 191 -4.46 -0.77 -8.86
CA LEU A 191 -5.91 -0.70 -9.10
C LEU A 191 -6.74 -0.89 -7.83
N ARG A 192 -6.19 -1.53 -6.79
CA ARG A 192 -6.84 -1.75 -5.49
C ARG A 192 -7.26 -0.44 -4.82
N ALA A 193 -6.41 0.59 -4.88
CA ALA A 193 -6.69 1.91 -4.31
C ALA A 193 -7.82 2.65 -5.05
N LYS A 194 -8.12 2.25 -6.29
CA LYS A 194 -8.97 2.96 -7.26
C LYS A 194 -8.44 4.37 -7.54
N ARG A 195 -9.01 5.04 -8.54
CA ARG A 195 -8.60 6.42 -8.87
C ARG A 195 -8.76 7.36 -7.68
N ARG A 196 -9.90 7.29 -6.98
CA ARG A 196 -10.19 8.16 -5.83
C ARG A 196 -9.16 8.05 -4.71
N GLY A 197 -8.79 6.82 -4.31
CA GLY A 197 -7.80 6.60 -3.24
C GLY A 197 -6.39 6.95 -3.71
N PHE A 198 -6.06 6.65 -4.96
CA PHE A 198 -4.76 7.01 -5.54
C PHE A 198 -4.56 8.52 -5.61
N LEU A 199 -5.53 9.28 -6.15
CA LEU A 199 -5.45 10.75 -6.22
C LEU A 199 -5.47 11.41 -4.84
N ARG A 200 -6.24 10.86 -3.89
CA ARG A 200 -6.17 11.26 -2.48
C ARG A 200 -4.73 11.18 -1.97
N ASN A 201 -4.04 10.06 -2.20
CA ASN A 201 -2.66 9.87 -1.75
C ASN A 201 -1.70 10.82 -2.48
N VAL A 202 -1.90 11.05 -3.79
CA VAL A 202 -1.10 12.02 -4.57
C VAL A 202 -1.23 13.43 -4.00
N CYS A 203 -2.44 13.87 -3.63
CA CYS A 203 -2.63 15.17 -3.00
C CYS A 203 -1.85 15.26 -1.68
N VAL A 204 -1.93 14.23 -0.82
CA VAL A 204 -1.16 14.18 0.43
C VAL A 204 0.35 14.27 0.18
N ALA A 205 0.86 13.49 -0.78
CA ALA A 205 2.28 13.49 -1.14
C ALA A 205 2.75 14.86 -1.69
N ILE A 206 1.91 15.55 -2.47
CA ILE A 206 2.21 16.91 -2.95
C ILE A 206 2.20 17.91 -1.78
N GLY A 207 1.23 17.84 -0.87
CA GLY A 207 1.21 18.69 0.33
C GLY A 207 2.43 18.48 1.23
N ASN A 208 2.97 17.26 1.29
CA ASN A 208 4.17 16.92 2.04
C ASN A 208 5.49 17.28 1.32
N SER A 209 5.43 17.79 0.09
CA SER A 209 6.63 18.01 -0.71
C SER A 209 7.46 19.22 -0.29
N GLU A 210 6.89 20.12 0.51
CA GLU A 210 7.50 21.42 0.86
C GLU A 210 7.89 22.26 -0.38
N ARG A 211 7.14 22.08 -1.47
CA ARG A 211 7.37 22.74 -2.76
C ARG A 211 6.19 23.60 -3.16
N PRO A 212 6.14 24.88 -2.76
CA PRO A 212 5.02 25.79 -3.06
C PRO A 212 4.72 25.91 -4.56
N GLU A 213 5.72 25.75 -5.43
CA GLU A 213 5.55 25.80 -6.88
C GLU A 213 4.70 24.64 -7.45
N LEU A 214 4.46 23.58 -6.67
CA LEU A 214 3.54 22.51 -7.05
C LEU A 214 2.07 22.82 -6.75
N ALA A 215 1.77 23.88 -6.01
CA ALA A 215 0.42 24.16 -5.56
C ALA A 215 -0.54 24.42 -6.74
N GLU A 216 -0.08 25.07 -7.81
CA GLU A 216 -0.91 25.33 -8.99
C GLU A 216 -1.47 24.05 -9.61
N ALA A 217 -0.70 22.95 -9.57
CA ALA A 217 -1.15 21.67 -10.09
C ALA A 217 -2.34 21.07 -9.31
N LEU A 218 -2.57 21.49 -8.06
CA LEU A 218 -3.71 21.05 -7.24
C LEU A 218 -5.00 21.81 -7.56
N VAL A 219 -4.95 22.94 -8.26
CA VAL A 219 -6.13 23.77 -8.53
C VAL A 219 -7.25 22.98 -9.23
N PRO A 220 -6.99 22.18 -10.29
CA PRO A 220 -8.03 21.33 -10.88
C PRO A 220 -8.61 20.30 -9.90
N ALA A 221 -7.79 19.80 -8.96
CA ALA A 221 -8.22 18.81 -7.97
C ALA A 221 -9.16 19.41 -6.90
N LEU A 222 -9.12 20.72 -6.66
CA LEU A 222 -10.10 21.42 -5.81
C LEU A 222 -11.52 21.39 -6.38
N SER A 223 -11.67 21.11 -7.68
CA SER A 223 -12.95 21.00 -8.38
C SER A 223 -13.19 19.60 -8.96
N ASP A 224 -12.48 18.59 -8.48
CA ASP A 224 -12.64 17.20 -8.91
C ASP A 224 -14.07 16.70 -8.63
N ALA A 225 -14.61 15.83 -9.48
CA ALA A 225 -15.93 15.23 -9.26
C ALA A 225 -15.98 14.40 -7.95
N GLU A 226 -14.85 13.84 -7.51
CA GLU A 226 -14.75 13.03 -6.30
C GLU A 226 -14.51 13.90 -5.05
N PRO A 227 -15.43 13.91 -4.06
CA PRO A 227 -15.26 14.66 -2.81
C PRO A 227 -13.95 14.34 -2.10
N LEU A 228 -13.56 13.06 -2.04
CA LEU A 228 -12.32 12.61 -1.38
C LEU A 228 -11.08 13.29 -1.95
N VAL A 229 -11.05 13.55 -3.26
CA VAL A 229 -9.95 14.26 -3.93
C VAL A 229 -9.99 15.74 -3.57
N ARG A 230 -11.15 16.39 -3.67
CA ARG A 230 -11.31 17.82 -3.33
C ARG A 230 -10.85 18.16 -1.92
N GLY A 231 -11.30 17.39 -0.92
CA GLY A 231 -10.92 17.64 0.48
C GLY A 231 -9.42 17.47 0.75
N HIS A 232 -8.77 16.47 0.13
CA HIS A 232 -7.31 16.31 0.28
C HIS A 232 -6.51 17.32 -0.54
N ALA A 233 -7.04 17.78 -1.68
CA ALA A 233 -6.48 18.88 -2.44
C ALA A 233 -6.52 20.19 -1.65
N ALA A 234 -7.62 20.49 -0.96
CA ALA A 234 -7.76 21.67 -0.10
C ALA A 234 -6.69 21.68 1.01
N TRP A 235 -6.54 20.55 1.72
CA TRP A 235 -5.49 20.39 2.73
C TRP A 235 -4.09 20.57 2.15
N ALA A 236 -3.79 19.94 1.02
CA ALA A 236 -2.48 20.00 0.40
C ALA A 236 -2.14 21.42 -0.11
N TYR A 237 -3.13 22.12 -0.66
CA TYR A 237 -2.99 23.47 -1.18
C TYR A 237 -2.73 24.48 -0.04
N ALA A 238 -3.50 24.40 1.05
CA ALA A 238 -3.26 25.19 2.26
C ALA A 238 -1.89 24.91 2.86
N ARG A 239 -1.48 23.64 2.96
CA ARG A 239 -0.18 23.26 3.49
C ARG A 239 0.99 23.86 2.72
N LEU A 240 0.87 23.98 1.39
CA LEU A 240 1.94 24.52 0.53
C LEU A 240 1.99 26.05 0.50
N LEU A 241 0.85 26.73 0.63
CA LEU A 241 0.76 28.18 0.40
C LEU A 241 0.43 29.00 1.66
N GLY A 242 -0.01 28.36 2.75
CA GLY A 242 -0.49 29.04 3.94
C GLY A 242 -1.56 30.09 3.61
N ALA A 243 -1.36 31.32 4.08
CA ALA A 243 -2.27 32.44 3.84
C ALA A 243 -2.54 32.73 2.35
N ALA A 244 -1.59 32.43 1.45
CA ALA A 244 -1.77 32.65 0.01
C ALA A 244 -2.79 31.68 -0.61
N ALA A 245 -3.16 30.59 0.07
CA ALA A 245 -4.20 29.67 -0.39
C ALA A 245 -5.63 30.25 -0.30
N ARG A 246 -5.86 31.20 0.61
CA ARG A 246 -7.18 31.68 1.03
C ARG A 246 -8.13 32.02 -0.13
N PRO A 247 -7.73 32.82 -1.14
CA PRO A 247 -8.67 33.21 -2.20
C PRO A 247 -9.20 32.02 -3.01
N ALA A 248 -8.38 30.98 -3.22
CA ALA A 248 -8.82 29.80 -3.95
C ALA A 248 -9.75 28.92 -3.10
N LEU A 249 -9.42 28.74 -1.81
CA LEU A 249 -10.21 27.92 -0.90
C LEU A 249 -11.58 28.56 -0.61
N GLU A 250 -11.66 29.89 -0.47
CA GLU A 250 -12.93 30.61 -0.31
C GLU A 250 -13.84 30.45 -1.53
N ARG A 251 -13.28 30.50 -2.75
CA ARG A 251 -14.02 30.23 -3.99
C ARG A 251 -14.55 28.80 -4.04
N SER A 252 -13.72 27.82 -3.68
CA SER A 252 -14.15 26.42 -3.59
C SER A 252 -15.27 26.24 -2.57
N LEU A 253 -15.12 26.81 -1.37
CA LEU A 253 -16.09 26.74 -0.27
C LEU A 253 -17.45 27.34 -0.65
N ALA A 254 -17.46 28.44 -1.39
CA ALA A 254 -18.69 29.09 -1.83
C ALA A 254 -19.57 28.22 -2.75
N THR A 255 -18.98 27.21 -3.40
CA THR A 255 -19.67 26.31 -4.35
C THR A 255 -19.76 24.87 -3.88
N GLU A 256 -19.13 24.53 -2.75
CA GLU A 256 -19.10 23.17 -2.23
C GLU A 256 -20.44 22.79 -1.59
N SER A 257 -20.89 21.56 -1.87
CA SER A 257 -22.14 21.03 -1.30
C SER A 257 -21.92 19.78 -0.45
N ASP A 258 -20.76 19.13 -0.55
CA ASP A 258 -20.38 18.00 0.28
C ASP A 258 -19.99 18.48 1.70
N PRO A 259 -20.66 17.99 2.77
CA PRO A 259 -20.40 18.44 4.13
C PRO A 259 -18.98 18.15 4.61
N TRP A 260 -18.39 17.02 4.21
CA TRP A 260 -17.04 16.65 4.63
C TRP A 260 -15.99 17.52 3.92
N VAL A 261 -16.18 17.83 2.64
CA VAL A 261 -15.28 18.77 1.93
C VAL A 261 -15.42 20.19 2.47
N THR A 262 -16.63 20.61 2.84
CA THR A 262 -16.88 21.89 3.51
C THR A 262 -16.08 21.99 4.82
N GLU A 263 -16.04 20.92 5.61
CA GLU A 263 -15.24 20.84 6.82
C GLU A 263 -13.72 20.92 6.52
N GLU A 264 -13.24 20.20 5.50
CA GLU A 264 -11.82 20.27 5.08
C GLU A 264 -11.42 21.68 4.61
N LEU A 265 -12.26 22.34 3.80
CA LEU A 265 -12.01 23.71 3.33
C LEU A 265 -12.01 24.70 4.48
N THR A 266 -12.96 24.56 5.42
CA THR A 266 -13.03 25.42 6.62
C THR A 266 -11.80 25.23 7.50
N ALA A 267 -11.39 23.98 7.74
CA ALA A 267 -10.18 23.68 8.50
C ALA A 267 -8.92 24.22 7.82
N ALA A 268 -8.85 24.11 6.48
CA ALA A 268 -7.74 24.62 5.68
C ALA A 268 -7.66 26.17 5.67
N LEU A 269 -8.78 26.87 5.87
CA LEU A 269 -8.85 28.34 5.98
C LEU A 269 -8.53 28.88 7.38
N ALA A 270 -8.61 28.02 8.40
CA ALA A 270 -8.38 28.36 9.80
C ALA A 270 -6.91 28.22 10.23
N GLY A 271 -6.14 27.37 9.54
CA GLY A 271 -4.69 27.21 9.72
C GLY A 271 -3.88 28.17 8.87
#